data_AF-A0A819RLX5-F1
#
_entry.id   AF-A0A819RLX5-F1
#
_cell.length_a   1.000
_cell.length_b   1.000
_cell.length_c   1.000
_cell.angle_alpha   90.00
_cell.angle_beta   90.00
_cell.angle_gamma   90.00
#
_symmetry.space_group_name_H-M   'P 1'
#
loop_
_entity.id
_entity.type
_entity.pdbx_description
1 polymer ?
#
loop_
_entity_poly.entity_id
_entity_poly.type
_entity_poly.pdbx_seq_one_letter_code
_entity_poly.pdbx_strand_id
1 'polypeptide(L)'
;MTMFQSNITLYSQAQFRVVIVKIDNRYYLAVLRKFVSSNIVTSISPAQRCVPIHELVNDKLFVMPRIQRLKSYHIPCQRNSNLQCFVDEFYMCLCTEERHSNCFPLEHQQTFACEDNVYCENGGTCLQDRRICFLNILCVCNDCFFGDRCQFYAKGIGLTLDDLLRYEIRPNSTLNDQSLVVKLSAVSVMILFLIGLLNSFFGYLVFHNRNCRKVASGIYLRLSSIISTLVVSMLIIRFWFVTYTYMNPSINRKILQIGCLLLEPMLRFFLHM
;
A
#
# COMPACT_ATOMS: atom_id res chain seq x y z
N MET A 1 -9.01 8.29 -11.57
CA MET A 1 -8.82 6.97 -10.94
C MET A 1 -8.73 5.95 -12.06
N THR A 2 -7.61 5.21 -12.17
CA THR A 2 -7.42 4.14 -13.15
C THR A 2 -8.00 2.82 -12.62
N MET A 3 -8.30 1.89 -13.54
CA MET A 3 -9.10 0.68 -13.31
C MET A 3 -8.59 -0.31 -12.25
N PHE A 4 -7.38 -0.15 -11.71
CA PHE A 4 -6.71 -1.14 -10.86
C PHE A 4 -6.50 -0.73 -9.40
N GLN A 5 -6.94 0.47 -8.99
CA GLN A 5 -6.70 0.96 -7.63
C GLN A 5 -8.03 1.16 -6.88
N SER A 6 -8.50 0.09 -6.22
CA SER A 6 -9.70 0.13 -5.36
C SER A 6 -9.43 0.69 -3.96
N ASN A 7 -8.16 0.65 -3.53
CA ASN A 7 -7.72 1.07 -2.21
C ASN A 7 -6.54 2.06 -2.33
N ILE A 8 -6.61 3.17 -1.59
CA ILE A 8 -5.52 4.13 -1.45
C ILE A 8 -5.07 4.09 0.00
N THR A 9 -3.84 3.66 0.26
CA THR A 9 -3.21 3.68 1.57
C THR A 9 -2.36 4.94 1.70
N LEU A 10 -2.76 5.82 2.63
CA LEU A 10 -2.01 7.03 2.96
C LEU A 10 -1.31 6.81 4.31
N TYR A 11 0.00 6.92 4.33
CA TYR A 11 0.78 6.95 5.56
C TYR A 11 0.99 8.39 5.96
N SER A 12 0.45 8.77 7.11
CA SER A 12 0.63 10.11 7.67
C SER A 12 0.95 10.00 9.15
N GLN A 13 1.94 10.78 9.59
CA GLN A 13 2.27 10.93 11.02
C GLN A 13 1.29 11.87 11.72
N ALA A 14 0.46 12.60 10.96
CA ALA A 14 -0.53 13.52 11.50
C ALA A 14 -1.72 12.75 12.06
N GLN A 15 -2.24 13.25 13.16
CA GLN A 15 -3.44 12.76 13.81
C GLN A 15 -4.68 13.44 13.20
N PHE A 16 -5.54 12.70 12.50
CA PHE A 16 -6.72 13.25 11.81
C PHE A 16 -8.03 12.81 12.46
N ARG A 17 -8.96 13.77 12.63
CA ARG A 17 -10.33 13.54 13.13
C ARG A 17 -11.38 13.53 12.01
N VAL A 18 -11.10 14.29 10.95
CA VAL A 18 -11.97 14.48 9.78
C VAL A 18 -11.14 14.22 8.54
N VAL A 19 -11.64 13.39 7.63
CA VAL A 19 -11.03 13.17 6.31
C VAL A 19 -12.09 13.43 5.26
N ILE A 20 -11.77 14.34 4.35
CA ILE A 20 -12.63 14.75 3.25
C ILE A 20 -11.91 14.43 1.95
N VAL A 21 -12.64 13.83 1.01
CA VAL A 21 -12.09 13.46 -0.29
C VAL A 21 -12.87 14.18 -1.38
N LYS A 22 -12.14 14.79 -2.32
CA LYS A 22 -12.72 15.42 -3.51
C LYS A 22 -12.52 14.50 -4.72
N ILE A 23 -13.62 14.09 -5.35
CA ILE A 23 -13.62 13.24 -6.56
C ILE A 23 -14.56 13.89 -7.58
N ASP A 24 -14.08 14.14 -8.80
CA ASP A 24 -14.87 14.73 -9.90
C ASP A 24 -15.68 15.96 -9.48
N ASN A 25 -15.01 16.86 -8.76
CA ASN A 25 -15.58 18.10 -8.21
C ASN A 25 -16.72 17.92 -7.17
N ARG A 26 -16.88 16.72 -6.61
CA ARG A 26 -17.80 16.43 -5.49
C ARG A 26 -17.00 16.11 -4.24
N TYR A 27 -17.52 16.52 -3.08
CA TYR A 27 -16.90 16.28 -1.79
C TYR A 27 -17.58 15.10 -1.07
N TYR A 28 -16.78 14.25 -0.44
CA TYR A 28 -17.22 13.09 0.33
C TYR A 28 -16.58 13.13 1.71
N LEU A 29 -17.39 12.90 2.74
CA LEU A 29 -16.93 12.75 4.12
C LEU A 29 -16.51 11.30 4.34
N ALA A 30 -15.22 11.01 4.13
CA ALA A 30 -14.70 9.65 4.27
C ALA A 30 -14.61 9.22 5.75
N VAL A 31 -14.26 10.15 6.64
CA VAL A 31 -14.07 9.87 8.07
C VAL A 31 -14.58 11.02 8.91
N LEU A 32 -15.34 10.69 9.95
CA LEU A 32 -15.62 11.56 11.09
C LEU A 32 -15.49 10.72 12.37
N ARG A 33 -14.47 10.97 13.19
CA ARG A 33 -14.26 10.22 14.45
C ARG A 33 -14.15 11.14 15.65
N LYS A 34 -14.78 10.74 16.76
CA LYS A 34 -14.64 11.39 18.08
C LYS A 34 -13.23 11.22 18.67
N PHE A 35 -12.57 10.09 18.37
CA PHE A 35 -11.23 9.76 18.84
C PHE A 35 -10.23 9.76 17.69
N VAL A 36 -9.02 10.22 18.01
CA VAL A 36 -7.90 10.30 17.08
C VAL A 36 -7.35 8.90 16.81
N SER A 37 -7.06 8.60 15.54
CA SER A 37 -6.41 7.36 15.13
C SER A 37 -5.29 7.65 14.14
N SER A 38 -4.20 6.90 14.22
CA SER A 38 -3.08 6.96 13.26
C SER A 38 -3.35 6.17 11.98
N ASN A 39 -4.20 5.14 12.04
CA ASN A 39 -4.48 4.24 10.92
C ASN A 39 -5.97 4.21 10.62
N ILE A 40 -6.33 4.59 9.39
CA ILE A 40 -7.71 4.60 8.94
C ILE A 40 -7.85 3.79 7.67
N VAL A 41 -8.83 2.89 7.69
CA VAL A 41 -9.30 2.15 6.52
C VAL A 41 -10.76 2.52 6.32
N THR A 42 -11.07 3.16 5.18
CA THR A 42 -12.44 3.56 4.83
C THR A 42 -12.70 3.37 3.36
N SER A 43 -13.88 2.86 3.03
CA SER A 43 -14.44 2.91 1.68
C SER A 43 -15.30 4.15 1.53
N ILE A 44 -15.26 4.75 0.34
CA ILE A 44 -16.09 5.91 -0.01
C ILE A 44 -17.38 5.40 -0.63
N SER A 45 -18.52 5.84 -0.09
CA SER A 45 -19.85 5.50 -0.59
C SER A 45 -20.63 6.75 -1.02
N PRO A 46 -21.62 6.62 -1.93
CA PRO A 46 -22.48 7.75 -2.31
C PRO A 46 -23.25 8.37 -1.13
N ALA A 47 -23.52 7.59 -0.07
CA ALA A 47 -24.20 8.06 1.13
C ALA A 47 -23.37 9.07 1.95
N GLN A 48 -22.05 9.09 1.77
CA GLN A 48 -21.12 10.02 2.42
C GLN A 48 -20.90 11.31 1.62
N ARG A 49 -21.63 11.50 0.51
CA ARG A 49 -21.51 12.70 -0.31
C ARG A 49 -21.98 13.93 0.47
N CYS A 50 -21.14 14.95 0.54
CA CYS A 50 -21.54 16.26 1.04
C CYS A 50 -22.29 17.00 -0.06
N VAL A 51 -23.56 17.29 0.20
CA VAL A 51 -24.47 17.91 -0.77
C VAL A 51 -24.19 19.41 -0.84
N PRO A 52 -24.17 20.05 -2.02
CA PRO A 52 -24.00 21.49 -2.09
C PRO A 52 -25.25 22.22 -1.57
N ILE A 53 -25.04 23.35 -0.89
CA ILE A 53 -26.08 24.06 -0.13
C ILE A 53 -27.27 24.53 -1.00
N HIS A 54 -27.06 24.77 -2.29
CA HIS A 54 -28.11 25.17 -3.23
C HIS A 54 -29.15 24.07 -3.48
N GLU A 55 -28.79 22.80 -3.27
CA GLU A 55 -29.74 21.68 -3.36
C GLU A 55 -30.58 21.54 -2.07
N LEU A 56 -30.15 22.16 -0.97
CA LEU A 56 -30.74 21.99 0.36
C LEU A 56 -31.63 23.15 0.81
N VAL A 57 -31.42 24.35 0.27
CA VAL A 57 -32.10 25.58 0.71
C VAL A 57 -32.59 26.40 -0.48
N ASN A 58 -33.76 27.02 -0.32
CA ASN A 58 -34.34 27.92 -1.32
C ASN A 58 -33.47 29.15 -1.58
N ASP A 59 -33.64 29.72 -2.78
CA ASP A 59 -32.86 30.84 -3.33
C ASP A 59 -32.74 32.08 -2.44
N LYS A 60 -33.72 32.29 -1.54
CA LYS A 60 -33.73 33.44 -0.60
C LYS A 60 -32.51 33.48 0.32
N LEU A 61 -31.87 32.34 0.60
CA LEU A 61 -30.68 32.29 1.44
C LEU A 61 -29.45 32.89 0.73
N PHE A 62 -29.37 32.80 -0.59
CA PHE A 62 -28.24 33.28 -1.38
C PHE A 62 -28.22 34.80 -1.55
N VAL A 63 -29.37 35.45 -1.37
CA VAL A 63 -29.50 36.92 -1.37
C VAL A 63 -28.87 37.53 -0.10
N MET A 64 -28.74 36.76 0.98
CA MET A 64 -28.22 37.26 2.25
C MET A 64 -26.69 37.40 2.24
N PRO A 65 -26.13 38.38 2.98
CA PRO A 65 -24.69 38.49 3.21
C PRO A 65 -24.10 37.24 3.86
N ARG A 66 -22.85 36.91 3.50
CA ARG A 66 -22.12 35.68 3.91
C ARG A 66 -22.23 35.35 5.41
N ILE A 67 -22.07 36.34 6.29
CA ILE A 67 -22.13 36.13 7.75
C ILE A 67 -23.55 35.78 8.22
N GLN A 68 -24.58 36.37 7.59
CA GLN A 68 -25.98 36.08 7.91
C GLN A 68 -26.40 34.70 7.39
N ARG A 69 -25.88 34.28 6.23
CA ARG A 69 -26.07 32.91 5.73
C ARG A 69 -25.55 31.89 6.72
N LEU A 70 -24.34 32.10 7.24
CA LEU A 70 -23.69 31.20 8.20
C LEU A 70 -24.54 31.00 9.48
N LYS A 71 -25.22 32.05 9.96
CA LYS A 71 -26.15 31.92 11.11
C LYS A 71 -27.29 30.95 10.83
N SER A 72 -27.71 30.79 9.58
CA SER A 72 -28.84 29.97 9.15
C SER A 72 -28.45 28.54 8.76
N TYR A 73 -27.16 28.19 8.81
CA TYR A 73 -26.64 26.89 8.37
C TYR A 73 -27.00 25.72 9.29
N HIS A 74 -27.60 25.99 10.45
CA HIS A 74 -28.21 24.96 11.28
C HIS A 74 -29.54 24.42 10.70
N ILE A 75 -30.24 25.20 9.85
CA ILE A 75 -31.56 24.83 9.31
C ILE A 75 -31.50 23.53 8.47
N PRO A 76 -30.55 23.34 7.53
CA PRO A 76 -30.42 22.08 6.80
C PRO A 76 -30.24 20.86 7.71
N CYS A 77 -29.41 20.97 8.76
CA CYS A 77 -29.16 19.88 9.71
C CYS A 77 -30.40 19.55 10.57
N GLN A 78 -31.25 20.54 10.85
CA GLN A 78 -32.50 20.33 11.58
C GLN A 78 -33.59 19.70 10.70
N ARG A 79 -33.65 20.09 9.42
CA ARG A 79 -34.66 19.62 8.46
C ARG A 79 -34.40 18.19 8.00
N ASN A 80 -33.13 17.80 7.83
CA ASN A 80 -32.76 16.48 7.35
C ASN A 80 -31.84 15.79 8.36
N SER A 81 -32.40 14.84 9.13
CA SER A 81 -31.65 14.07 10.13
C SER A 81 -30.59 13.16 9.53
N ASN A 82 -30.69 12.83 8.25
CA ASN A 82 -29.74 11.95 7.56
C ASN A 82 -28.60 12.75 6.90
N LEU A 83 -28.65 14.08 6.93
CA LEU A 83 -27.61 14.93 6.37
C LEU A 83 -26.39 14.94 7.29
N GLN A 84 -25.28 14.38 6.82
CA GLN A 84 -24.02 14.37 7.57
C GLN A 84 -23.17 15.63 7.31
N CYS A 85 -23.15 16.11 6.07
CA CYS A 85 -22.34 17.24 5.67
C CYS A 85 -22.91 17.95 4.43
N PHE A 86 -22.56 19.22 4.28
CA PHE A 86 -22.88 20.01 3.09
C PHE A 86 -21.79 21.05 2.81
N VAL A 87 -21.77 21.56 1.57
CA VAL A 87 -20.73 22.47 1.09
C VAL A 87 -21.35 23.75 0.51
N ASP A 88 -20.80 24.89 0.91
CA ASP A 88 -21.01 26.22 0.35
C ASP A 88 -19.75 26.69 -0.39
N GLU A 89 -19.84 27.79 -1.14
CA GLU A 89 -18.72 28.40 -1.88
C GLU A 89 -17.48 28.64 -1.02
N PHE A 90 -17.68 28.92 0.28
CA PHE A 90 -16.60 29.29 1.19
C PHE A 90 -16.47 28.40 2.42
N TYR A 91 -17.46 27.56 2.69
CA TYR A 91 -17.54 26.80 3.93
C TYR A 91 -17.91 25.36 3.66
N MET A 92 -17.29 24.46 4.41
CA MET A 92 -17.79 23.10 4.56
C MET A 92 -18.39 22.97 5.95
N CYS A 93 -19.55 22.34 6.03
CA CYS A 93 -20.29 22.17 7.28
C CYS A 93 -20.57 20.71 7.57
N LEU A 94 -20.41 20.34 8.84
CA LEU A 94 -20.75 19.02 9.38
C LEU A 94 -21.96 19.17 10.31
N CYS A 95 -22.94 18.28 10.15
CA CYS A 95 -24.08 18.22 11.07
C CYS A 95 -23.73 17.33 12.27
N THR A 96 -23.91 17.87 13.48
CA THR A 96 -23.69 17.12 14.73
C THR A 96 -24.90 16.26 15.08
N GLU A 97 -24.73 15.34 16.04
CA GLU A 97 -25.83 14.56 16.63
C GLU A 97 -26.93 15.47 17.23
N GLU A 98 -26.53 16.65 17.72
CA GLU A 98 -27.42 17.69 18.26
C GLU A 98 -28.08 18.56 17.17
N ARG A 99 -27.91 18.22 15.89
CA ARG A 99 -28.46 18.94 14.72
C ARG A 99 -27.95 20.38 14.59
N HIS A 100 -26.76 20.64 15.11
CA HIS A 100 -26.04 21.89 14.88
C HIS A 100 -25.08 21.73 13.70
N SER A 101 -24.89 22.81 12.94
CA SER A 101 -23.89 22.87 11.87
C SER A 101 -22.56 23.36 12.42
N ASN A 102 -21.51 22.55 12.33
CA ASN A 102 -20.15 22.99 12.57
C ASN A 102 -19.46 23.27 11.23
N CYS A 103 -19.22 24.55 10.94
CA CYS A 103 -18.72 25.01 9.66
C CYS A 103 -17.30 25.55 9.77
N PHE A 104 -16.45 25.18 8.82
CA PHE A 104 -15.07 25.65 8.72
C PHE A 104 -14.81 26.17 7.31
N PRO A 105 -13.90 27.16 7.16
CA PRO A 105 -13.57 27.71 5.85
C PRO A 105 -12.98 26.62 4.95
N LEU A 106 -13.47 26.55 3.71
CA LEU A 106 -12.97 25.63 2.69
C LEU A 106 -12.26 26.46 1.63
N GLU A 107 -10.92 26.45 1.65
CA GLU A 107 -10.11 27.22 0.71
C GLU A 107 -9.91 26.43 -0.59
N HIS A 108 -10.79 26.67 -1.57
CA HIS A 108 -10.86 25.88 -2.81
C HIS A 108 -9.64 26.07 -3.74
N GLN A 109 -8.89 27.16 -3.56
CA GLN A 109 -7.79 27.59 -4.42
C GLN A 109 -6.40 27.39 -3.80
N GLN A 110 -6.30 26.83 -2.60
CA GLN A 110 -4.98 26.50 -2.06
C GLN A 110 -4.39 25.33 -2.85
N THR A 111 -3.41 25.65 -3.70
CA THR A 111 -2.52 24.66 -4.28
C THR A 111 -1.64 24.11 -3.17
N PHE A 112 -1.97 22.92 -2.71
CA PHE A 112 -1.09 22.11 -1.85
C PHE A 112 0.13 21.60 -2.61
N ALA A 113 0.35 22.01 -3.86
CA ALA A 113 1.55 21.68 -4.61
C ALA A 113 2.79 22.23 -3.91
N CYS A 114 3.84 21.43 -3.85
CA CYS A 114 5.15 21.87 -3.40
C CYS A 114 5.74 22.87 -4.41
N GLU A 115 6.44 23.88 -3.91
CA GLU A 115 7.09 24.90 -4.76
C GLU A 115 8.20 24.27 -5.60
N ASP A 116 8.92 23.30 -5.02
CA ASP A 116 9.93 22.47 -5.67
C ASP A 116 9.54 20.98 -5.61
N ASN A 117 9.55 20.31 -6.77
CA ASN A 117 9.16 18.89 -6.87
C ASN A 117 10.30 17.92 -6.52
N VAL A 118 11.28 18.35 -5.72
CA VAL A 118 12.49 17.57 -5.38
C VAL A 118 12.19 16.39 -4.44
N TYR A 119 11.08 16.45 -3.71
CA TYR A 119 10.73 15.45 -2.72
C TYR A 119 10.17 14.16 -3.33
N CYS A 120 9.44 14.26 -4.45
CA CYS A 120 8.83 13.11 -5.11
C CYS A 120 9.62 12.72 -6.36
N GLU A 121 10.03 11.46 -6.44
CA GLU A 121 10.78 10.91 -7.56
C GLU A 121 9.84 10.47 -8.69
N ASN A 122 10.40 10.17 -9.86
CA ASN A 122 9.69 9.57 -11.01
C ASN A 122 8.43 10.33 -11.47
N GLY A 123 8.43 11.66 -11.37
CA GLY A 123 7.32 12.50 -11.81
C GLY A 123 6.09 12.42 -10.89
N GLY A 124 6.26 11.95 -9.65
CA GLY A 124 5.21 12.04 -8.64
C GLY A 124 4.80 13.49 -8.36
N THR A 125 3.51 13.67 -8.03
CA THR A 125 2.96 14.98 -7.65
C THR A 125 3.17 15.19 -6.15
N CYS A 126 3.89 16.25 -5.78
CA CYS A 126 4.15 16.60 -4.39
C CYS A 126 3.01 17.44 -3.79
N LEU A 127 2.52 17.01 -2.62
CA LEU A 127 1.52 17.70 -1.82
C LEU A 127 2.09 18.06 -0.43
N GLN A 128 1.85 19.29 0.02
CA GLN A 128 2.29 19.83 1.31
C GLN A 128 1.12 20.38 2.13
N ASP A 129 1.22 20.26 3.45
CA ASP A 129 0.18 20.71 4.40
C ASP A 129 0.10 22.25 4.52
N ARG A 130 1.25 22.94 4.53
CA ARG A 130 1.33 24.41 4.61
C ARG A 130 2.41 24.98 3.71
N ARG A 131 2.17 26.18 3.16
CA ARG A 131 3.12 26.88 2.26
C ARG A 131 4.40 27.38 2.93
N ILE A 132 4.35 27.77 4.22
CA ILE A 132 5.42 28.57 4.85
C ILE A 132 6.30 27.73 5.81
N CYS A 133 5.79 26.62 6.34
CA CYS A 133 6.55 25.71 7.20
C CYS A 133 5.93 24.31 7.11
N PHE A 134 6.49 23.46 6.25
CA PHE A 134 5.97 22.12 5.99
C PHE A 134 6.45 21.14 7.07
N LEU A 135 5.51 20.47 7.73
CA LEU A 135 5.78 19.39 8.69
C LEU A 135 5.65 18.00 8.04
N ASN A 136 4.79 17.88 7.03
CA ASN A 136 4.50 16.62 6.34
C ASN A 136 4.41 16.85 4.83
N ILE A 137 5.03 15.95 4.07
CA ILE A 137 5.01 15.93 2.59
C ILE A 137 4.37 14.61 2.16
N LEU A 138 3.50 14.67 1.16
CA LEU A 138 2.83 13.52 0.58
C LEU A 138 3.11 13.47 -0.93
N CYS A 139 3.61 12.33 -1.40
CA CYS A 139 3.81 12.09 -2.83
C CYS A 139 2.67 11.27 -3.42
N VAL A 140 2.00 11.80 -4.45
CA VAL A 140 1.04 11.07 -5.26
C VAL A 140 1.77 10.53 -6.48
N CYS A 141 1.94 9.22 -6.53
CA CYS A 141 2.71 8.57 -7.58
C CYS A 141 1.91 8.40 -8.86
N ASN A 142 2.60 8.51 -9.99
CA ASN A 142 2.05 8.14 -11.29
C ASN A 142 1.88 6.62 -11.39
N ASP A 143 1.07 6.19 -12.36
CA ASP A 143 0.84 4.77 -12.64
C ASP A 143 2.18 4.01 -12.74
N CYS A 144 2.22 2.81 -12.17
CA CYS A 144 3.40 1.94 -12.07
C CYS A 144 4.53 2.44 -11.14
N PHE A 145 4.34 3.50 -10.34
CA PHE A 145 5.30 3.91 -9.32
C PHE A 145 4.72 3.82 -7.90
N PHE A 146 5.55 3.50 -6.91
CA PHE A 146 5.13 3.34 -5.51
C PHE A 146 6.25 3.62 -4.50
N GLY A 147 5.87 3.67 -3.22
CA GLY A 147 6.71 4.06 -2.09
C GLY A 147 6.47 5.51 -1.66
N ASP A 148 6.94 5.88 -0.47
CA ASP A 148 6.68 7.19 0.16
C ASP A 148 7.13 8.39 -0.68
N ARG A 149 8.10 8.19 -1.57
CA ARG A 149 8.63 9.20 -2.52
C ARG A 149 8.45 8.80 -3.97
N CYS A 150 7.62 7.80 -4.28
CA CYS A 150 7.47 7.24 -5.63
C CYS A 150 8.77 6.67 -6.22
N GLN A 151 9.71 6.27 -5.37
CA GLN A 151 11.05 5.84 -5.73
C GLN A 151 11.10 4.46 -6.41
N PHE A 152 10.06 3.65 -6.24
CA PHE A 152 10.02 2.29 -6.78
C PHE A 152 9.14 2.23 -8.02
N TYR A 153 9.62 1.51 -9.04
CA TYR A 153 8.89 1.25 -10.26
C TYR A 153 8.38 -0.20 -10.27
N ALA A 154 7.08 -0.37 -10.43
CA ALA A 154 6.44 -1.64 -10.72
C ALA A 154 6.73 -1.98 -12.18
N LYS A 155 7.84 -2.69 -12.41
CA LYS A 155 8.23 -3.15 -13.74
C LYS A 155 7.32 -4.31 -14.19
N GLY A 156 6.14 -3.97 -14.69
CA GLY A 156 5.14 -4.92 -15.19
C GLY A 156 4.57 -5.84 -14.11
N ILE A 157 3.59 -6.65 -14.50
CA ILE A 157 3.13 -7.79 -13.69
C ILE A 157 4.29 -8.79 -13.71
N GLY A 158 5.22 -8.63 -12.78
CA GLY A 158 6.14 -9.68 -12.42
C GLY A 158 5.31 -10.84 -11.89
N LEU A 159 4.98 -11.80 -12.76
CA LEU A 159 4.39 -13.10 -12.36
C LEU A 159 5.36 -13.94 -11.51
N THR A 160 6.47 -13.34 -11.06
CA THR A 160 7.44 -13.96 -10.18
C THR A 160 7.08 -13.65 -8.73
N LEU A 161 7.20 -14.66 -7.88
CA LEU A 161 6.89 -14.56 -6.45
C LEU A 161 7.66 -13.40 -5.77
N ASP A 162 8.88 -13.11 -6.24
CA ASP A 162 9.75 -12.06 -5.71
C ASP A 162 9.19 -10.65 -5.92
N ASP A 163 8.61 -10.37 -7.09
CA ASP A 163 8.02 -9.04 -7.38
C ASP A 163 6.74 -8.81 -6.57
N LEU A 164 5.92 -9.86 -6.40
CA LEU A 164 4.71 -9.81 -5.58
C LEU A 164 5.03 -9.65 -4.08
N LEU A 165 6.02 -10.40 -3.58
CA LEU A 165 6.50 -10.32 -2.20
C LEU A 165 6.99 -8.92 -1.85
N ARG A 166 7.70 -8.26 -2.77
CA ARG A 166 8.28 -6.93 -2.56
C ARG A 166 7.23 -5.86 -2.26
N TYR A 167 6.05 -5.96 -2.87
CA TYR A 167 4.97 -4.98 -2.69
C TYR A 167 4.23 -5.17 -1.35
N GLU A 168 4.17 -6.40 -0.86
CA GLU A 168 3.31 -6.80 0.26
C GLU A 168 4.03 -6.83 1.63
N ILE A 169 5.37 -6.87 1.66
CA ILE A 169 6.14 -6.92 2.92
C ILE A 169 6.17 -5.53 3.59
N ARG A 170 5.75 -5.48 4.86
CA ARG A 170 5.82 -4.27 5.70
C ARG A 170 7.17 -4.19 6.44
N PRO A 171 7.87 -3.04 6.44
CA PRO A 171 9.10 -2.87 7.20
C PRO A 171 8.83 -2.81 8.72
N ASN A 172 9.85 -3.13 9.53
CA ASN A 172 9.83 -3.04 11.00
C ASN A 172 8.68 -3.80 11.69
N SER A 173 8.15 -4.84 11.05
CA SER A 173 7.04 -5.65 11.57
C SER A 173 7.45 -7.12 11.60
N THR A 174 7.01 -7.89 12.61
CA THR A 174 7.35 -9.33 12.72
C THR A 174 6.59 -10.17 11.68
N LEU A 175 7.05 -11.41 11.39
CA LEU A 175 6.42 -12.29 10.38
C LEU A 175 4.93 -12.56 10.66
N ASN A 176 4.53 -12.54 11.93
CA ASN A 176 3.15 -12.76 12.33
C ASN A 176 2.24 -11.55 12.05
N ASP A 177 2.80 -10.36 11.93
CA ASP A 177 2.06 -9.11 11.65
C ASP A 177 2.06 -8.75 10.16
N GLN A 178 2.73 -9.56 9.33
CA GLN A 178 2.77 -9.40 7.87
C GLN A 178 1.44 -9.72 7.19
N SER A 179 1.30 -9.28 5.93
CA SER A 179 0.10 -9.52 5.14
C SER A 179 -0.14 -11.01 4.88
N LEU A 180 -1.40 -11.35 4.59
CA LEU A 180 -1.81 -12.73 4.32
C LEU A 180 -1.07 -13.32 3.11
N VAL A 181 -0.70 -12.49 2.13
CA VAL A 181 0.07 -12.88 0.94
C VAL A 181 1.46 -13.38 1.33
N VAL A 182 2.18 -12.64 2.18
CA VAL A 182 3.52 -13.04 2.66
C VAL A 182 3.44 -14.35 3.44
N LYS A 183 2.45 -14.51 4.31
CA LYS A 183 2.26 -15.76 5.07
C LYS A 183 2.00 -16.96 4.16
N LEU A 184 1.09 -16.83 3.20
CA LEU A 184 0.79 -17.90 2.24
C LEU A 184 2.01 -18.27 1.40
N SER A 185 2.79 -17.28 0.95
CA SER A 185 4.01 -17.52 0.19
C SER A 185 5.11 -18.21 1.02
N ALA A 186 5.25 -17.85 2.30
CA ALA A 186 6.18 -18.54 3.21
C ALA A 186 5.77 -20.00 3.39
N VAL A 187 4.48 -20.27 3.60
CA VAL A 187 3.96 -21.64 3.71
C VAL A 187 4.18 -22.43 2.42
N SER A 188 3.92 -21.84 1.26
CA SER A 188 4.10 -22.54 -0.03
C SER A 188 5.57 -22.87 -0.31
N VAL A 189 6.50 -21.95 -0.05
CA VAL A 189 7.95 -22.20 -0.18
C VAL A 189 8.41 -23.29 0.78
N MET A 190 7.90 -23.32 2.01
CA MET A 190 8.21 -24.38 2.98
C MET A 190 7.69 -25.76 2.52
N ILE A 191 6.48 -25.82 1.93
CA ILE A 191 5.93 -27.07 1.39
C ILE A 191 6.78 -27.57 0.20
N LEU A 192 7.13 -26.68 -0.73
CA LEU A 192 7.99 -27.02 -1.87
C LEU A 192 9.36 -27.55 -1.42
N PHE A 193 9.93 -26.96 -0.37
CA PHE A 193 11.17 -27.43 0.23
C PHE A 193 11.04 -28.85 0.81
N LEU A 194 9.97 -29.13 1.56
CA LEU A 194 9.73 -30.46 2.13
C LEU A 194 9.54 -31.54 1.04
N ILE A 195 8.75 -31.25 0.01
CA ILE A 195 8.56 -32.16 -1.12
C ILE A 195 9.88 -32.39 -1.86
N GLY A 196 10.65 -31.32 -2.11
CA GLY A 196 11.97 -31.40 -2.73
C GLY A 196 12.95 -32.26 -1.93
N LEU A 197 13.01 -32.09 -0.61
CA LEU A 197 13.85 -32.90 0.28
C LEU A 197 13.45 -34.36 0.28
N LEU A 198 12.15 -34.67 0.35
CA LEU A 198 11.67 -36.05 0.31
C LEU A 198 12.06 -36.72 -1.01
N ASN A 199 11.81 -36.07 -2.14
CA ASN A 199 12.16 -36.59 -3.47
C ASN A 199 13.67 -36.81 -3.61
N SER A 200 14.49 -35.87 -3.14
CA SER A 200 15.94 -36.03 -3.15
C SER A 200 16.42 -37.12 -2.21
N PHE A 201 15.80 -37.28 -1.04
CA PHE A 201 16.16 -38.33 -0.09
C PHE A 201 15.84 -39.72 -0.64
N PHE A 202 14.64 -39.93 -1.19
CA PHE A 202 14.28 -41.18 -1.85
C PHE A 202 15.14 -41.46 -3.08
N GLY A 203 15.39 -40.44 -3.91
CA GLY A 203 16.30 -40.55 -5.05
C GLY A 203 17.71 -40.98 -4.61
N TYR A 204 18.24 -40.35 -3.56
CA TYR A 204 19.53 -40.73 -3.00
C TYR A 204 19.54 -42.18 -2.51
N LEU A 205 18.56 -42.60 -1.70
CA LEU A 205 18.50 -43.96 -1.17
C LEU A 205 18.42 -45.03 -2.28
N VAL A 206 17.56 -44.83 -3.28
CA VAL A 206 17.38 -45.77 -4.39
C VAL A 206 18.66 -45.89 -5.22
N PHE A 207 19.29 -44.77 -5.58
CA PHE A 207 20.50 -44.76 -6.42
C PHE A 207 21.81 -44.91 -5.64
N HIS A 208 21.76 -44.98 -4.31
CA HIS A 208 22.90 -45.40 -3.49
C HIS A 208 23.19 -46.90 -3.65
N ASN A 209 22.18 -47.71 -3.98
CA ASN A 209 22.35 -49.14 -4.15
C ASN A 209 23.30 -49.48 -5.32
N ARG A 210 24.28 -50.34 -5.07
CA ARG A 210 25.34 -50.70 -6.03
C ARG A 210 24.79 -51.30 -7.32
N ASN A 211 23.63 -51.96 -7.27
CA ASN A 211 23.01 -52.59 -8.45
C ASN A 211 22.51 -51.56 -9.47
N CYS A 212 21.97 -50.42 -9.02
CA CYS A 212 21.41 -49.37 -9.87
C CYS A 212 22.51 -48.49 -10.51
N ARG A 213 23.73 -48.49 -9.97
CA ARG A 213 24.86 -47.70 -10.47
C ARG A 213 25.61 -48.36 -11.65
N LYS A 214 25.24 -49.59 -12.03
CA LYS A 214 25.89 -50.30 -13.14
C LYS A 214 25.54 -49.72 -14.52
N VAL A 215 24.45 -48.95 -14.60
CA VAL A 215 23.97 -48.32 -15.84
C VAL A 215 24.22 -46.81 -15.75
N ALA A 216 24.67 -46.19 -16.85
CA ALA A 216 24.94 -44.75 -16.92
C ALA A 216 23.76 -43.88 -16.46
N SER A 217 22.52 -44.35 -16.65
CA SER A 217 21.29 -43.70 -16.17
C SER A 217 21.23 -43.54 -14.65
N GLY A 218 21.74 -44.50 -13.86
CA GLY A 218 21.74 -44.42 -12.40
C GLY A 218 22.70 -43.37 -11.84
N ILE A 219 23.81 -43.12 -12.55
CA ILE A 219 24.75 -42.04 -12.18
C ILE A 219 24.13 -40.67 -12.48
N TYR A 220 23.47 -40.53 -13.65
CA TYR A 220 22.76 -39.31 -14.03
C TYR A 220 21.66 -38.94 -13.02
N LEU A 221 20.81 -39.90 -12.65
CA LEU A 221 19.71 -39.65 -11.70
C LEU A 221 20.20 -39.26 -10.31
N ARG A 222 21.35 -39.80 -9.87
CA ARG A 222 21.99 -39.40 -8.62
C ARG A 222 22.53 -37.96 -8.68
N LEU A 223 23.19 -37.59 -9.77
CA LEU A 223 23.66 -36.21 -9.98
C LEU A 223 22.49 -35.22 -10.03
N SER A 224 21.43 -35.57 -10.75
CA SER A 224 20.20 -34.77 -10.83
C SER A 224 19.54 -34.56 -9.45
N SER A 225 19.51 -35.58 -8.61
CA SER A 225 19.01 -35.46 -7.23
C SER A 225 19.88 -34.53 -6.37
N ILE A 226 21.21 -34.57 -6.52
CA ILE A 226 22.13 -33.66 -5.82
C ILE A 226 21.90 -32.21 -6.28
N ILE A 227 21.83 -31.97 -7.59
CA ILE A 227 21.58 -30.65 -8.16
C ILE A 227 20.22 -30.11 -7.70
N SER A 228 19.17 -30.93 -7.75
CA SER A 228 17.82 -30.55 -7.30
C SER A 228 17.81 -30.14 -5.82
N THR A 229 18.58 -30.84 -4.97
CA THR A 229 18.71 -30.49 -3.54
C THR A 229 19.40 -29.14 -3.35
N LEU A 230 20.45 -28.86 -4.15
CA LEU A 230 21.16 -27.57 -4.13
C LEU A 230 20.27 -26.42 -4.62
N VAL A 231 19.46 -26.63 -5.66
CA VAL A 231 18.52 -25.61 -6.16
C VAL A 231 17.47 -25.28 -5.10
N VAL A 232 16.84 -26.30 -4.52
CA VAL A 232 15.78 -26.12 -3.51
C VAL A 232 16.33 -25.46 -2.23
N SER A 233 17.56 -25.78 -1.81
CA SER A 233 18.21 -25.12 -0.67
C SER A 233 18.60 -23.66 -0.96
N MET A 234 19.04 -23.33 -2.18
CA MET A 234 19.34 -21.94 -2.57
C MET A 234 18.06 -21.09 -2.66
N LEU A 235 16.94 -21.66 -3.14
CA LEU A 235 15.65 -20.96 -3.19
C LEU A 235 15.16 -20.55 -1.80
N ILE A 236 15.23 -21.45 -0.81
CA ILE A 236 14.79 -21.13 0.56
C ILE A 236 15.71 -20.09 1.23
N ILE A 237 17.03 -20.18 1.01
CA ILE A 237 17.98 -19.18 1.52
C ILE A 237 17.68 -17.80 0.92
N ARG A 238 17.42 -17.73 -0.39
CA ARG A 238 17.06 -16.48 -1.08
C ARG A 238 15.76 -15.89 -0.51
N PHE A 239 14.72 -16.70 -0.35
CA PHE A 239 13.44 -16.25 0.19
C PHE A 239 13.58 -15.64 1.59
N TRP A 240 14.29 -16.32 2.50
CA TRP A 240 14.52 -15.81 3.85
C TRP A 240 15.42 -14.58 3.86
N PHE A 241 16.44 -14.53 3.01
CA PHE A 241 17.31 -13.36 2.88
C PHE A 241 16.53 -12.12 2.42
N VAL A 242 15.67 -12.26 1.41
CA VAL A 242 14.78 -11.18 0.95
C VAL A 242 13.83 -10.75 2.08
N THR A 243 13.14 -11.70 2.71
CA THR A 243 12.18 -11.38 3.78
C THR A 243 12.86 -10.66 4.95
N TYR A 244 14.02 -11.15 5.38
CA TYR A 244 14.81 -10.54 6.45
C TYR A 244 15.29 -9.13 6.11
N THR A 245 15.73 -8.90 4.86
CA THR A 245 16.21 -7.59 4.42
C THR A 245 15.12 -6.53 4.33
N TYR A 246 13.90 -6.91 3.93
CA TYR A 246 12.78 -5.99 3.93
C TYR A 246 12.22 -5.70 5.33
N MET A 247 12.21 -6.69 6.23
CA MET A 247 11.76 -6.49 7.61
C MET A 247 12.72 -5.61 8.42
N ASN A 248 14.03 -5.70 8.15
CA ASN A 248 15.07 -4.96 8.86
C ASN A 248 15.81 -3.99 7.91
N PRO A 249 15.27 -2.77 7.69
CA PRO A 249 15.91 -1.77 6.82
C PRO A 249 17.27 -1.26 7.36
N SER A 250 17.63 -1.59 8.60
CA SER A 250 18.91 -1.25 9.23
C SER A 250 20.10 -2.13 8.80
N ILE A 251 19.92 -3.08 7.88
CA ILE A 251 21.00 -3.96 7.41
C ILE A 251 22.02 -3.17 6.58
N ASN A 252 23.30 -3.46 6.82
CA ASN A 252 24.42 -2.86 6.11
C ASN A 252 24.32 -3.07 4.59
N ARG A 253 24.45 -1.97 3.83
CA ARG A 253 24.43 -1.99 2.35
C ARG A 253 25.42 -2.98 1.72
N LYS A 254 26.58 -3.21 2.34
CA LYS A 254 27.58 -4.20 1.87
C LYS A 254 27.06 -5.63 1.91
N ILE A 255 26.31 -6.00 2.96
CA ILE A 255 25.74 -7.35 3.10
C ILE A 255 24.65 -7.58 2.06
N LEU A 256 23.82 -6.57 1.80
CA LEU A 256 22.81 -6.60 0.76
C LEU A 256 23.44 -6.78 -0.63
N GLN A 257 24.49 -6.01 -0.94
CA GLN A 257 25.20 -6.11 -2.23
C GLN A 257 25.84 -7.49 -2.44
N ILE A 258 26.49 -8.05 -1.43
CA ILE A 258 27.10 -9.38 -1.51
C ILE A 258 26.02 -10.45 -1.73
N GLY A 259 24.90 -10.38 -1.00
CA GLY A 259 23.79 -11.32 -1.18
C GLY A 259 23.20 -11.27 -2.58
N CYS A 260 22.95 -10.07 -3.13
CA CYS A 260 22.45 -9.90 -4.50
C CYS A 260 23.44 -10.42 -5.56
N LEU A 261 24.73 -10.14 -5.40
CA LEU A 261 25.76 -10.55 -6.36
C LEU A 261 26.03 -12.06 -6.33
N LEU A 262 25.78 -12.73 -5.21
CA LEU A 262 26.08 -14.16 -5.07
C LEU A 262 24.86 -15.05 -5.35
N LEU A 263 23.69 -14.73 -4.79
CA LEU A 263 22.53 -15.62 -4.80
C LEU A 263 21.89 -15.74 -6.18
N GLU A 264 21.80 -14.65 -6.93
CA GLU A 264 21.12 -14.64 -8.23
C GLU A 264 21.89 -15.40 -9.33
N PRO A 265 23.21 -15.17 -9.56
CA PRO A 265 23.94 -15.92 -10.56
C PRO A 265 24.14 -17.40 -10.19
N MET A 266 24.33 -17.72 -8.91
CA MET A 266 24.44 -19.12 -8.46
C MET A 266 23.17 -19.90 -8.75
N LEU A 267 22.00 -19.32 -8.46
CA LEU A 267 20.72 -19.97 -8.74
C LEU A 267 20.51 -20.20 -10.24
N ARG A 268 20.85 -19.22 -11.09
CA ARG A 268 20.77 -19.36 -12.55
C ARG A 268 21.71 -20.44 -13.08
N PHE A 269 22.91 -20.55 -12.51
CA PHE A 269 23.87 -21.60 -12.88
C PHE A 269 23.32 -23.00 -12.60
N PHE A 270 22.77 -23.24 -11.40
CA PHE A 270 22.20 -24.55 -11.05
C PHE A 270 20.91 -24.89 -11.80
N LEU A 271 20.13 -23.91 -12.24
CA LEU A 271 18.92 -24.14 -13.05
C LEU A 271 19.23 -24.49 -14.52
N HIS A 272 20.39 -24.09 -15.03
CA HIS A 272 20.81 -24.35 -16.41
C HIS A 272 21.76 -25.55 -16.58
N MET A 273 22.11 -26.22 -15.48
CA MET A 273 22.90 -27.46 -15.42
C MET A 273 22.00 -28.69 -15.40
#